data_AF-A0A8J0T2T4-F1
#
_entry.id   AF-A0A8J0T2T4-F1
#
_cell.length_a   1.000
_cell.length_b   1.000
_cell.length_c   1.000
_cell.angle_alpha   90.00
_cell.angle_beta   90.00
_cell.angle_gamma   90.00
#
_symmetry.space_group_name_H-M   'P 1'
#
loop_
_entity.id
_entity.type
_entity.pdbx_description
1 polymer ?
#
loop_
_entity_poly.entity_id
_entity_poly.type
_entity_poly.pdbx_seq_one_letter_code
_entity_poly.pdbx_strand_id
1 'polypeptide(L)'
;MLLSTHLIYNARSGINEKEVDSLEIYLQQAAQRAKESKQYLDIVVRDWSDYRNCGSEAAERYLEKQAKILRRQNISSAVIEALESPNTKCFLMPHPGKEIACSDTGMVKDMDTDFQESLRSYINDLLERPKYPAMTGAQMAKMMEVTVNHIQSLKYNISSPQEMSNYMKNCEEKQKTYKEFQQFCSSLSFLQLPGTMWKCISEKSSELVEKFEGSFKGNNADMRTDLVGQLREELKKEGEKFYSDYKSKGLNYAQNALALWVVYGWFR
;
A
#
# COMPACT_ATOMS: atom_id res chain seq x y z
N MET A 1 -5.73 4.32 -9.00
CA MET A 1 -5.97 4.77 -7.61
C MET A 1 -4.72 5.36 -6.94
N LEU A 2 -3.52 4.83 -7.18
CA LEU A 2 -2.27 5.28 -6.57
C LEU A 2 -1.98 6.80 -6.69
N LEU A 3 -2.57 7.48 -7.66
CA LEU A 3 -2.31 8.89 -8.00
C LEU A 3 -3.51 9.82 -7.75
N SER A 4 -4.66 9.28 -7.33
CA SER A 4 -5.90 10.04 -7.17
C SER A 4 -6.15 10.42 -5.71
N THR A 5 -6.63 11.65 -5.47
CA THR A 5 -7.11 12.10 -4.17
C THR A 5 -8.59 11.75 -3.94
N HIS A 6 -9.33 11.58 -5.04
CA HIS A 6 -10.73 11.15 -5.07
C HIS A 6 -10.82 9.91 -5.94
N LEU A 7 -11.26 8.79 -5.36
CA LEU A 7 -11.55 7.57 -6.09
C LEU A 7 -13.06 7.49 -6.35
N ILE A 8 -13.42 7.26 -7.60
CA ILE A 8 -14.79 6.89 -7.98
C ILE A 8 -14.80 5.41 -8.29
N TYR A 9 -15.42 4.63 -7.42
CA TYR A 9 -15.66 3.22 -7.56
C TYR A 9 -17.03 2.98 -8.21
N ASN A 10 -17.02 2.54 -9.46
CA ASN A 10 -18.22 2.36 -10.26
C ASN A 10 -18.68 0.90 -10.23
N ALA A 11 -19.68 0.59 -9.42
CA ALA A 11 -20.25 -0.74 -9.24
C ALA A 11 -21.52 -0.90 -10.09
N ARG A 12 -21.72 -2.08 -10.70
CA ARG A 12 -22.94 -2.36 -11.46
C ARG A 12 -23.98 -3.07 -10.60
N SER A 13 -25.17 -2.49 -10.45
CA SER A 13 -26.33 -3.07 -9.77
C SER A 13 -26.14 -3.42 -8.29
N GLY A 14 -24.99 -3.09 -7.70
CA GLY A 14 -24.73 -3.20 -6.27
C GLY A 14 -23.29 -3.62 -5.95
N ILE A 15 -23.01 -3.78 -4.66
CA ILE A 15 -21.74 -4.27 -4.11
C ILE A 15 -21.94 -5.77 -3.84
N ASN A 16 -21.52 -6.60 -4.79
CA ASN A 16 -21.52 -8.05 -4.65
C ASN A 16 -20.13 -8.56 -4.23
N GLU A 17 -19.97 -9.87 -4.07
CA GLU A 17 -18.69 -10.48 -3.65
C GLU A 17 -17.51 -10.10 -4.56
N LYS A 18 -17.69 -10.03 -5.89
CA LYS A 18 -16.63 -9.61 -6.81
C LYS A 18 -16.26 -8.14 -6.65
N GLU A 19 -17.24 -7.29 -6.36
CA GLU A 19 -17.02 -5.87 -6.10
C GLU A 19 -16.28 -5.68 -4.76
N VAL A 20 -16.60 -6.50 -3.77
CA VAL A 20 -15.91 -6.54 -2.47
C VAL A 20 -14.45 -6.95 -2.65
N ASP A 21 -14.18 -8.03 -3.39
CA ASP A 21 -12.81 -8.48 -3.69
C ASP A 21 -12.02 -7.36 -4.39
N SER A 22 -12.65 -6.71 -5.36
CA SER A 22 -12.05 -5.59 -6.11
C SER A 22 -11.76 -4.40 -5.18
N LEU A 23 -12.73 -3.99 -4.36
CA LEU A 23 -12.57 -2.93 -3.37
C LEU A 23 -11.46 -3.25 -2.37
N GLU A 24 -11.41 -4.48 -1.86
CA GLU A 24 -10.37 -4.90 -0.92
C GLU A 24 -8.98 -4.70 -1.52
N ILE A 25 -8.79 -5.14 -2.75
CA ILE A 25 -7.52 -4.99 -3.46
C ILE A 25 -7.15 -3.52 -3.64
N TYR A 26 -8.12 -2.67 -3.96
CA TYR A 26 -7.90 -1.24 -4.12
C TYR A 26 -7.53 -0.56 -2.80
N LEU A 27 -8.25 -0.87 -1.73
CA LEU A 27 -8.05 -0.28 -0.40
C LEU A 27 -6.71 -0.71 0.21
N GLN A 28 -6.30 -1.96 0.00
CA GLN A 28 -4.99 -2.44 0.45
C GLN A 28 -3.85 -1.67 -0.22
N GLN A 29 -3.98 -1.31 -1.51
CA GLN A 29 -2.99 -0.46 -2.20
C GLN A 29 -3.03 0.99 -1.72
N ALA A 30 -4.21 1.52 -1.38
CA ALA A 30 -4.38 2.87 -0.88
C ALA A 30 -3.76 3.08 0.51
N ALA A 31 -3.92 2.10 1.40
CA ALA A 31 -3.40 2.11 2.77
C ALA A 31 -1.88 2.29 2.85
N GLN A 32 -1.15 1.85 1.81
CA GLN A 32 0.31 1.98 1.69
C GLN A 32 0.80 3.44 1.63
N ARG A 33 -0.06 4.37 1.18
CA ARG A 33 0.22 5.83 1.23
C ARG A 33 -0.40 6.52 2.45
N ALA A 34 -1.30 5.84 3.17
CA ALA A 34 -2.26 6.47 4.07
C ALA A 34 -1.76 6.63 5.51
N LYS A 35 -0.50 7.00 5.73
CA LYS A 35 -0.18 7.74 6.97
C LYS A 35 -0.59 9.21 6.86
N GLU A 36 -0.72 9.77 5.66
CA GLU A 36 -0.90 11.21 5.47
C GLU A 36 -2.00 11.62 4.46
N SER A 37 -2.50 10.73 3.59
CA SER A 37 -3.50 11.09 2.57
C SER A 37 -4.93 10.68 2.93
N LYS A 38 -5.79 11.66 3.27
CA LYS A 38 -7.25 11.48 3.27
C LYS A 38 -7.74 11.33 1.83
N GLN A 39 -7.94 10.09 1.37
CA GLN A 39 -8.57 9.83 0.08
C GLN A 39 -10.08 9.80 0.24
N TYR A 40 -10.80 10.48 -0.66
CA TYR A 40 -12.24 10.36 -0.78
C TYR A 40 -12.60 9.15 -1.62
N LEU A 41 -13.65 8.44 -1.23
CA LEU A 41 -14.19 7.30 -1.96
C LEU A 41 -15.65 7.55 -2.32
N ASP A 42 -15.96 7.58 -3.60
CA ASP A 42 -17.33 7.57 -4.10
C ASP A 42 -17.68 6.20 -4.60
N ILE A 43 -18.73 5.61 -4.05
CA ILE A 43 -19.31 4.38 -4.55
C ILE A 43 -20.51 4.75 -5.41
N VAL A 44 -20.36 4.65 -6.72
CA VAL A 44 -21.42 4.92 -7.68
C VAL A 44 -22.02 3.59 -8.11
N VAL A 45 -23.24 3.29 -7.63
CA VAL A 45 -23.98 2.09 -7.99
C VAL A 45 -24.82 2.40 -9.23
N ARG A 46 -24.42 1.86 -10.37
CA ARG A 46 -25.10 2.01 -11.66
C ARG A 46 -26.28 1.07 -11.80
N ASP A 47 -27.23 1.45 -12.64
CA ASP A 47 -28.40 0.66 -12.99
C ASP A 47 -29.17 0.22 -11.73
N TRP A 48 -29.32 1.14 -10.77
CA TRP A 48 -30.05 0.90 -9.54
C TRP A 48 -31.51 0.59 -9.83
N SER A 49 -31.99 -0.55 -9.29
CA SER A 49 -33.30 -1.09 -9.65
C SER A 49 -34.47 -0.30 -9.06
N ASP A 50 -34.27 0.36 -7.92
CA ASP A 50 -35.29 1.19 -7.27
C ASP A 50 -35.10 2.66 -7.65
N TYR A 51 -35.45 2.99 -8.89
CA TYR A 51 -35.28 4.32 -9.48
C TYR A 51 -35.93 5.46 -8.67
N ARG A 52 -36.92 5.14 -7.81
CA ARG A 52 -37.60 6.11 -6.94
C ARG A 52 -36.82 6.44 -5.67
N ASN A 53 -35.88 5.59 -5.26
CA ASN A 53 -35.04 5.77 -4.07
C ASN A 53 -33.57 5.94 -4.45
N CYS A 54 -33.26 7.02 -5.17
CA CYS A 54 -31.88 7.38 -5.56
C CYS A 54 -31.27 8.49 -4.67
N GLY A 55 -32.01 9.00 -3.69
CA GLY A 55 -31.56 10.08 -2.81
C GLY A 55 -30.44 9.68 -1.84
N SER A 56 -29.78 10.67 -1.24
CA SER A 56 -28.65 10.49 -0.31
C SER A 56 -29.00 9.56 0.86
N GLU A 57 -30.17 9.72 1.47
CA GLU A 57 -30.61 8.90 2.61
C GLU A 57 -30.78 7.42 2.22
N ALA A 58 -31.24 7.14 1.00
CA ALA A 58 -31.34 5.77 0.50
C ALA A 58 -29.95 5.17 0.25
N ALA A 59 -29.01 5.97 -0.26
CA ALA A 59 -27.63 5.57 -0.49
C ALA A 59 -26.87 5.30 0.82
N GLU A 60 -27.07 6.12 1.85
CA GLU A 60 -26.49 5.92 3.19
C GLU A 60 -27.03 4.63 3.82
N ARG A 61 -28.35 4.44 3.81
CA ARG A 61 -28.97 3.18 4.30
C ARG A 61 -28.49 1.96 3.54
N TYR A 62 -28.24 2.09 2.24
CA TYR A 62 -27.67 1.03 1.43
C TYR A 62 -26.24 0.68 1.89
N LEU A 63 -25.35 1.66 2.06
CA LEU A 63 -23.99 1.42 2.55
C LEU A 63 -23.98 0.77 3.93
N GLU A 64 -24.78 1.30 4.88
CA GLU A 64 -24.88 0.72 6.22
C GLU A 64 -25.32 -0.75 6.18
N LYS A 65 -26.29 -1.06 5.31
CA LYS A 65 -26.75 -2.44 5.13
C LYS A 65 -25.64 -3.33 4.58
N GLN A 66 -24.88 -2.86 3.60
CA GLN A 66 -23.76 -3.62 3.05
C GLN A 66 -22.68 -3.86 4.11
N ALA A 67 -22.26 -2.83 4.86
CA ALA A 67 -21.30 -2.98 5.94
C ALA A 67 -21.76 -3.98 7.02
N LYS A 68 -23.06 -3.99 7.38
CA LYS A 68 -23.66 -4.99 8.29
C LYS A 68 -23.61 -6.41 7.71
N ILE A 69 -23.86 -6.59 6.42
CA ILE A 69 -23.79 -7.90 5.74
C ILE A 69 -22.35 -8.42 5.74
N LEU A 70 -21.39 -7.60 5.31
CA LEU A 70 -19.98 -7.97 5.24
C LEU A 70 -19.43 -8.33 6.63
N ARG A 71 -19.82 -7.59 7.66
CA ARG A 71 -19.46 -7.89 9.05
C ARG A 71 -19.98 -9.26 9.51
N ARG A 72 -21.20 -9.65 9.13
CA ARG A 72 -21.77 -10.97 9.46
C ARG A 72 -21.07 -12.10 8.69
N GLN A 73 -20.62 -11.82 7.48
CA GLN A 73 -19.88 -12.76 6.63
C GLN A 73 -18.40 -12.86 7.01
N ASN A 74 -17.95 -12.09 8.01
CA ASN A 74 -16.55 -12.02 8.44
C ASN A 74 -15.58 -11.68 7.29
N ILE A 75 -16.04 -10.80 6.40
CA ILE A 75 -15.26 -10.26 5.28
C ILE A 75 -14.29 -9.19 5.79
N SER A 76 -13.21 -8.97 5.04
CA SER A 76 -12.13 -8.02 5.30
C SER A 76 -12.54 -6.74 6.04
N SER A 77 -11.89 -6.50 7.20
CA SER A 77 -12.13 -5.30 8.01
C SER A 77 -11.82 -4.02 7.25
N ALA A 78 -10.85 -4.04 6.32
CA ALA A 78 -10.48 -2.88 5.52
C ALA A 78 -11.62 -2.39 4.62
N VAL A 79 -12.40 -3.31 4.02
CA VAL A 79 -13.56 -2.95 3.21
C VAL A 79 -14.65 -2.35 4.09
N ILE A 80 -14.93 -2.98 5.23
CA ILE A 80 -15.94 -2.49 6.18
C ILE A 80 -15.59 -1.07 6.66
N GLU A 81 -14.34 -0.86 7.09
CA GLU A 81 -13.83 0.46 7.51
C GLU A 81 -13.95 1.50 6.39
N ALA A 82 -13.69 1.12 5.13
CA ALA A 82 -13.85 2.02 4.00
C ALA A 82 -15.32 2.38 3.73
N LEU A 83 -16.24 1.43 3.83
CA LEU A 83 -17.67 1.70 3.67
C LEU A 83 -18.24 2.59 4.78
N GLU A 84 -17.71 2.46 6.00
CA GLU A 84 -18.13 3.24 7.18
C GLU A 84 -17.33 4.54 7.36
N SER A 85 -16.36 4.80 6.49
CA SER A 85 -15.50 6.00 6.56
C SER A 85 -16.30 7.28 6.28
N PRO A 86 -16.07 8.37 7.04
CA PRO A 86 -16.72 9.66 6.80
C PRO A 86 -16.28 10.32 5.47
N ASN A 87 -15.19 9.84 4.85
CA ASN A 87 -14.74 10.29 3.54
C ASN A 87 -15.34 9.46 2.39
N THR A 88 -16.22 8.51 2.70
CA THR A 88 -16.91 7.68 1.73
C THR A 88 -18.33 8.16 1.54
N LYS A 89 -18.76 8.34 0.28
CA LYS A 89 -20.15 8.58 -0.09
C LYS A 89 -20.63 7.53 -1.08
N CYS A 90 -21.94 7.29 -1.10
CA CYS A 90 -22.58 6.43 -2.08
C CYS A 90 -23.60 7.22 -2.90
N PHE A 91 -23.69 6.88 -4.17
CA PHE A 91 -24.64 7.45 -5.12
C PHE A 91 -25.34 6.30 -5.84
N LEU A 92 -26.66 6.24 -5.70
CA LEU A 92 -27.49 5.26 -6.38
C LEU A 92 -27.96 5.90 -7.69
N MET A 93 -27.49 5.37 -8.81
CA MET A 93 -27.76 5.92 -10.13
C MET A 93 -28.74 5.02 -10.87
N PRO A 94 -29.91 5.52 -11.31
CA PRO A 94 -30.85 4.74 -12.11
C PRO A 94 -30.25 4.38 -13.47
N HIS A 95 -30.93 3.52 -14.23
CA HIS A 95 -30.52 3.23 -15.60
C HIS A 95 -30.68 4.50 -16.45
N PRO A 96 -29.72 4.85 -17.32
CA PRO A 96 -29.73 6.14 -18.02
C PRO A 96 -30.76 6.24 -19.17
N GLY A 97 -31.67 5.28 -19.30
CA GLY A 97 -32.59 5.14 -20.45
C GLY A 97 -32.07 4.27 -21.59
N LYS A 98 -32.98 3.81 -22.45
CA LYS A 98 -32.66 2.97 -23.62
C LYS A 98 -32.20 3.79 -24.83
N GLU A 99 -32.63 5.05 -24.91
CA GLU A 99 -32.31 5.94 -26.04
C GLU A 99 -30.82 6.27 -26.07
N ILE A 100 -30.25 6.68 -24.94
CA ILE A 100 -28.80 6.89 -24.81
C ILE A 100 -27.98 5.61 -25.07
N ALA A 101 -28.49 4.43 -24.73
CA ALA A 101 -27.80 3.17 -24.96
C ALA A 101 -27.68 2.84 -26.47
N CYS A 102 -28.52 3.44 -27.29
CA CYS A 102 -28.53 3.29 -28.74
C CYS A 102 -28.00 4.54 -29.48
N SER A 103 -27.56 5.57 -28.75
CA SER A 103 -27.09 6.84 -29.30
C SER A 103 -25.56 6.87 -29.36
N ASP A 104 -24.99 7.13 -30.54
CA ASP A 104 -23.54 7.30 -30.72
C ASP A 104 -23.04 8.67 -30.22
N THR A 105 -23.95 9.58 -29.88
CA THR A 105 -23.62 10.98 -29.60
C THR A 105 -23.51 11.30 -28.11
N GLY A 106 -24.07 10.45 -27.23
CA GLY A 106 -23.97 10.62 -25.78
C GLY A 106 -24.68 11.87 -25.23
N MET A 107 -25.70 12.41 -25.93
CA MET A 107 -26.33 13.68 -25.55
C MET A 107 -27.18 13.55 -24.27
N VAL A 108 -27.12 14.56 -23.40
CA VAL A 108 -27.90 14.61 -22.14
C VAL A 108 -29.42 14.48 -22.40
N LYS A 109 -29.91 15.03 -23.52
CA LYS A 109 -31.33 14.98 -23.88
C LYS A 109 -31.84 13.56 -24.14
N ASP A 110 -30.94 12.62 -24.47
CA ASP A 110 -31.27 11.22 -24.77
C ASP A 110 -31.28 10.35 -23.48
N MET A 111 -31.04 10.96 -22.32
CA MET A 111 -31.03 10.28 -21.02
C MET A 111 -32.36 10.45 -20.30
N ASP A 112 -32.78 9.44 -19.54
CA ASP A 112 -33.97 9.52 -18.69
C ASP A 112 -33.84 10.66 -17.65
N THR A 113 -34.96 11.31 -17.33
CA THR A 113 -34.98 12.54 -16.51
C THR A 113 -34.49 12.30 -15.07
N ASP A 114 -34.85 11.17 -14.49
CA ASP A 114 -34.42 10.75 -13.15
C ASP A 114 -32.90 10.49 -13.08
N PHE A 115 -32.32 9.94 -14.14
CA PHE A 115 -30.88 9.82 -14.30
C PHE A 115 -30.21 11.18 -14.41
N GLN A 116 -30.75 12.11 -15.20
CA GLN A 116 -30.20 13.46 -15.32
C GLN A 116 -30.19 14.19 -13.97
N GLU A 117 -31.27 14.07 -13.18
CA GLU A 117 -31.36 14.66 -11.84
C GLU A 117 -30.33 14.07 -10.88
N SER A 118 -30.22 12.74 -10.84
CA SER A 118 -29.23 12.04 -10.02
C SER A 118 -27.80 12.41 -10.42
N LEU A 119 -27.53 12.53 -11.73
CA LEU A 119 -26.22 12.91 -12.26
C LEU A 119 -25.87 14.36 -11.88
N ARG A 120 -26.80 15.30 -12.02
CA ARG A 120 -26.59 16.69 -11.59
C ARG A 120 -26.28 16.77 -10.10
N SER A 121 -27.04 16.05 -9.28
CA SER A 121 -26.80 15.99 -7.83
C SER A 121 -25.40 15.45 -7.51
N TYR A 122 -25.00 14.35 -8.14
CA TYR A 122 -23.67 13.76 -7.95
C TYR A 122 -22.54 14.72 -8.35
N ILE A 123 -22.62 15.31 -9.54
CA ILE A 123 -21.57 16.22 -10.04
C ILE A 123 -21.47 17.46 -9.16
N ASN A 124 -22.58 18.02 -8.69
CA ASN A 124 -22.56 19.16 -7.77
C ASN A 124 -21.85 18.78 -6.46
N ASP A 125 -22.20 17.63 -5.87
CA ASP A 125 -21.53 17.14 -4.65
C ASP A 125 -20.02 16.96 -4.86
N LEU A 126 -19.62 16.39 -6.00
CA LEU A 126 -18.20 16.17 -6.34
C LEU A 126 -17.43 17.49 -6.47
N LEU A 127 -18.05 18.52 -7.06
CA LEU A 127 -17.42 19.82 -7.28
C LEU A 127 -17.27 20.65 -6.00
N GLU A 128 -18.14 20.44 -5.00
CA GLU A 128 -18.11 21.12 -3.71
C GLU A 128 -17.04 20.56 -2.75
N ARG A 129 -16.41 19.43 -3.08
CA ARG A 129 -15.46 18.77 -2.17
C ARG A 129 -14.16 19.54 -1.97
N PRO A 130 -13.55 19.41 -0.79
CA PRO A 130 -12.34 20.15 -0.52
C PRO A 130 -11.15 19.53 -1.25
N LYS A 131 -10.34 20.40 -1.85
CA LYS A 131 -9.19 20.03 -2.67
C LYS A 131 -7.97 19.84 -1.77
N TYR A 132 -7.78 18.64 -1.22
CA TYR A 132 -6.65 18.31 -0.35
C TYR A 132 -5.50 17.59 -1.06
N PRO A 133 -4.29 17.72 -0.49
CA PRO A 133 -3.44 18.91 -0.59
C PRO A 133 -3.03 19.15 -2.05
N ALA A 134 -2.68 20.40 -2.37
CA ALA A 134 -2.21 20.77 -3.70
C ALA A 134 -0.83 20.14 -3.98
N MET A 135 -0.83 19.00 -4.67
CA MET A 135 0.34 18.52 -5.38
C MET A 135 0.48 19.30 -6.68
N THR A 136 1.67 19.81 -6.98
CA THR A 136 1.91 20.47 -8.27
C THR A 136 1.94 19.43 -9.39
N GLY A 137 1.67 19.85 -10.63
CA GLY A 137 1.78 18.96 -11.80
C GLY A 137 3.15 18.29 -11.92
N ALA A 138 4.23 19.01 -11.56
CA ALA A 138 5.59 18.45 -11.54
C ALA A 138 5.77 17.36 -10.48
N GLN A 139 5.23 17.56 -9.27
CA GLN A 139 5.27 16.55 -8.22
C GLN A 139 4.45 15.31 -8.61
N MET A 140 3.29 15.51 -9.24
CA MET A 140 2.46 14.41 -9.75
C MET A 140 3.16 13.62 -10.85
N ALA A 141 3.82 14.32 -11.79
CA ALA A 141 4.61 13.68 -12.85
C ALA A 141 5.76 12.83 -12.27
N LYS A 142 6.49 13.37 -11.30
CA LYS A 142 7.55 12.61 -10.60
C LYS A 142 6.98 11.39 -9.88
N MET A 143 5.82 11.54 -9.23
CA MET A 143 5.15 10.43 -8.56
C MET A 143 4.65 9.37 -9.55
N MET A 144 4.14 9.79 -10.71
CA MET A 144 3.79 8.92 -11.83
C MET A 144 5.00 8.13 -12.31
N GLU A 145 6.11 8.82 -12.58
CA GLU A 145 7.35 8.19 -13.05
C GLU A 145 7.86 7.14 -12.07
N VAL A 146 7.95 7.47 -10.77
CA VAL A 146 8.34 6.51 -9.72
C VAL A 146 7.38 5.32 -9.70
N THR A 147 6.07 5.56 -9.80
CA THR A 147 5.06 4.49 -9.77
C THR A 147 5.17 3.58 -10.99
N VAL A 148 5.31 4.16 -12.19
CA VAL A 148 5.44 3.42 -13.46
C VAL A 148 6.73 2.63 -13.49
N ASN A 149 7.87 3.22 -13.09
CA ASN A 149 9.14 2.51 -13.01
C ASN A 149 9.05 1.33 -12.05
N HIS A 150 8.37 1.49 -10.91
CA HIS A 150 8.14 0.38 -9.97
C HIS A 150 7.35 -0.76 -10.63
N ILE A 151 6.23 -0.43 -11.29
CA ILE A 151 5.41 -1.40 -12.02
C ILE A 151 6.18 -2.04 -13.19
N GLN A 152 6.99 -1.30 -13.94
CA GLN A 152 7.77 -1.83 -15.05
C GLN A 152 8.96 -2.67 -14.60
N SER A 153 9.51 -2.38 -13.42
CA SER A 153 10.59 -3.17 -12.81
C SER A 153 10.12 -4.52 -12.28
N LEU A 154 8.80 -4.76 -12.25
CA LEU A 154 8.23 -6.04 -11.90
C LEU A 154 8.70 -7.11 -12.89
N LYS A 155 9.51 -8.04 -12.40
CA LYS A 155 9.95 -9.21 -13.17
C LYS A 155 8.85 -10.26 -13.33
N TYR A 156 7.74 -10.13 -12.63
CA TYR A 156 6.68 -11.12 -12.56
C TYR A 156 5.48 -10.70 -13.39
N ASN A 157 4.92 -11.65 -14.12
CA ASN A 157 3.58 -11.51 -14.67
C ASN A 157 2.59 -11.53 -13.51
N ILE A 158 2.11 -10.34 -13.14
CA ILE A 158 1.08 -10.21 -12.14
C ILE A 158 -0.24 -10.57 -12.79
N SER A 159 -0.74 -11.76 -12.45
CA SER A 159 -1.92 -12.37 -13.05
C SER A 159 -3.22 -11.77 -12.53
N SER A 160 -3.19 -11.11 -11.37
CA SER A 160 -4.36 -10.53 -10.74
C SER A 160 -4.04 -9.31 -9.88
N PRO A 161 -5.00 -8.39 -9.67
CA PRO A 161 -4.84 -7.28 -8.73
C PRO A 161 -4.53 -7.75 -7.29
N GLN A 162 -5.02 -8.92 -6.86
CA GLN A 162 -4.69 -9.49 -5.54
C GLN A 162 -3.22 -9.86 -5.44
N GLU A 163 -2.66 -10.43 -6.51
CA GLU A 163 -1.23 -10.74 -6.58
C GLU A 163 -0.37 -9.47 -6.54
N MET A 164 -0.81 -8.37 -7.18
CA MET A 164 -0.19 -7.05 -7.04
C MET A 164 -0.19 -6.58 -5.59
N SER A 165 -1.34 -6.67 -4.91
CA SER A 165 -1.46 -6.25 -3.50
C SER A 165 -0.51 -7.05 -2.60
N ASN A 166 -0.48 -8.37 -2.77
CA ASN A 166 0.43 -9.24 -2.03
C ASN A 166 1.90 -8.87 -2.28
N TYR A 167 2.28 -8.65 -3.55
CA TYR A 167 3.64 -8.21 -3.92
C TYR A 167 4.03 -6.91 -3.21
N MET A 168 3.17 -5.90 -3.26
CA MET A 168 3.45 -4.60 -2.65
C MET A 168 3.62 -4.73 -1.13
N LYS A 169 2.74 -5.50 -0.45
CA LYS A 169 2.86 -5.80 0.99
C LYS A 169 4.17 -6.52 1.34
N ASN A 170 4.57 -7.48 0.51
CA ASN A 170 5.84 -8.18 0.69
C ASN A 170 7.04 -7.22 0.52
N CYS A 171 6.98 -6.27 -0.41
CA CYS A 171 8.03 -5.26 -0.57
C CYS A 171 8.14 -4.33 0.63
N GLU A 172 7.02 -3.92 1.22
CA GLU A 172 6.99 -3.09 2.42
C GLU A 172 7.57 -3.83 3.63
N GLU A 173 7.15 -5.07 3.85
CA GLU A 173 7.68 -5.87 4.96
C GLU A 173 9.17 -6.16 4.74
N LYS A 174 9.62 -6.40 3.49
CA LYS A 174 11.06 -6.50 3.15
C LYS A 174 11.82 -5.25 3.59
N GLN A 175 11.31 -4.07 3.21
CA GLN A 175 11.93 -2.79 3.52
C GLN A 175 11.96 -2.50 5.03
N LYS A 176 10.92 -2.90 5.75
CA LYS A 176 10.82 -2.78 7.21
C LYS A 176 11.81 -3.72 7.90
N THR A 177 11.89 -4.98 7.46
CA THR A 177 12.88 -5.95 7.95
C THR A 177 14.31 -5.45 7.71
N TYR A 178 14.59 -4.88 6.54
CA TYR A 178 15.88 -4.27 6.25
C TYR A 178 16.21 -3.12 7.23
N LYS A 179 15.26 -2.22 7.49
CA LYS A 179 15.43 -1.13 8.48
C LYS A 179 15.62 -1.65 9.91
N GLU A 180 14.89 -2.70 10.30
CA GLU A 180 15.05 -3.38 11.60
C GLU A 180 16.48 -3.90 11.77
N PHE A 181 17.06 -4.50 10.72
CA PHE A 181 18.44 -4.96 10.73
C PHE A 181 19.45 -3.81 10.83
N GLN A 182 19.26 -2.72 10.09
CA GLN A 182 20.14 -1.55 10.19
C GLN A 182 20.15 -0.93 11.59
N GLN A 183 18.98 -0.86 12.23
CA GLN A 183 18.84 -0.40 13.61
C GLN A 183 19.55 -1.34 14.58
N PHE A 184 19.37 -2.66 14.39
CA PHE A 184 20.10 -3.67 15.17
C PHE A 184 21.61 -3.48 15.04
N CYS A 185 22.16 -3.42 13.83
CA CYS A 185 23.60 -3.20 13.62
C CYS A 185 24.09 -1.92 14.32
N SER A 186 23.34 -0.83 14.21
CA SER A 186 23.67 0.45 14.85
C SER A 186 23.63 0.39 16.39
N SER A 187 22.89 -0.54 16.97
CA SER A 187 22.77 -0.73 18.42
C SER A 187 23.88 -1.61 19.03
N LEU A 188 24.67 -2.30 18.21
CA LEU A 188 25.70 -3.22 18.68
C LEU A 188 26.86 -2.48 19.35
N SER A 189 27.30 -3.01 20.49
CA SER A 189 28.44 -2.46 21.25
C SER A 189 29.77 -2.80 20.58
N PHE A 190 30.67 -1.82 20.50
CA PHE A 190 32.02 -1.98 19.95
C PHE A 190 32.95 -2.87 20.82
N LEU A 191 32.51 -3.32 21.99
CA LEU A 191 33.34 -4.05 22.95
C LEU A 191 33.32 -5.59 22.80
N GLN A 192 32.55 -6.15 21.86
CA GLN A 192 32.53 -7.59 21.62
C GLN A 192 33.81 -8.05 20.90
N LEU A 193 34.09 -9.36 20.82
CA LEU A 193 35.18 -9.87 19.98
C LEU A 193 34.71 -9.99 18.51
N PRO A 194 35.60 -9.89 17.51
CA PRO A 194 35.20 -9.95 16.10
C PRO A 194 34.45 -11.23 15.71
N GLY A 195 34.88 -12.40 16.18
CA GLY A 195 34.20 -13.67 15.90
C GLY A 195 32.79 -13.73 16.50
N THR A 196 32.61 -13.20 17.71
CA THR A 196 31.29 -13.11 18.36
C THR A 196 30.38 -12.07 17.69
N MET A 197 30.97 -10.98 17.19
CA MET A 197 30.24 -9.92 16.47
C MET A 197 29.66 -10.45 15.17
N TRP A 198 30.47 -11.11 14.33
CA TRP A 198 29.98 -11.66 13.06
C TRP A 198 28.91 -12.72 13.28
N LYS A 199 29.10 -13.61 14.27
CA LYS A 199 28.10 -14.61 14.64
C LYS A 199 26.77 -13.95 14.98
N CYS A 200 26.77 -12.94 15.84
CA CYS A 200 25.57 -12.20 16.24
C CYS A 200 24.85 -11.53 15.06
N ILE A 201 25.60 -10.90 14.15
CA ILE A 201 25.06 -10.31 12.92
C ILE A 201 24.41 -11.38 12.02
N SER A 202 25.11 -12.51 11.83
CA SER A 202 24.63 -13.60 10.97
C SER A 202 23.39 -14.30 11.53
N GLU A 203 23.31 -14.47 12.85
CA GLU A 203 22.16 -15.04 13.53
C GLU A 203 20.94 -14.12 13.40
N LYS A 204 21.12 -12.81 13.65
CA LYS A 204 20.02 -11.86 13.50
C LYS A 204 19.55 -11.74 12.05
N SER A 205 20.48 -11.76 11.09
CA SER A 205 20.12 -11.79 9.67
C SER A 205 19.29 -13.01 9.32
N SER A 206 19.63 -14.19 9.84
CA SER A 206 18.92 -15.44 9.56
C SER A 206 17.52 -15.42 10.18
N GLU A 207 17.41 -15.00 11.45
CA GLU A 207 16.14 -14.82 12.16
C GLU A 207 15.17 -13.90 11.39
N LEU A 208 15.68 -12.76 10.89
CA LEU A 208 14.87 -11.79 10.16
C LEU A 208 14.42 -12.31 8.78
N VAL A 209 15.25 -13.09 8.10
CA VAL A 209 14.89 -13.74 6.83
C VAL A 209 13.80 -14.79 7.06
N GLU A 210 13.92 -15.64 8.08
CA GLU A 210 12.90 -16.64 8.43
C GLU A 210 11.57 -15.97 8.81
N LYS A 211 11.62 -14.90 9.59
CA LYS A 211 10.45 -14.09 9.95
C LYS A 211 9.75 -13.52 8.71
N PHE A 212 10.52 -12.99 7.75
CA PHE A 212 9.98 -12.47 6.50
C PHE A 212 9.37 -13.56 5.61
N GLU A 213 10.04 -14.71 5.50
CA GLU A 213 9.55 -15.84 4.70
C GLU A 213 8.24 -16.41 5.25
N GLY A 214 8.13 -16.49 6.59
CA GLY A 214 6.92 -16.90 7.30
C GLY A 214 5.76 -15.90 7.21
N SER A 215 6.05 -14.60 7.08
CA SER A 215 5.02 -13.56 6.93
C SER A 215 4.59 -13.29 5.48
N PHE A 216 5.29 -13.90 4.51
CA PHE A 216 5.07 -13.73 3.08
C PHE A 216 3.62 -13.98 2.66
N LYS A 217 3.08 -13.08 1.82
CA LYS A 217 1.70 -13.14 1.32
C LYS A 217 1.65 -13.66 -0.12
N GLY A 218 0.68 -14.53 -0.39
CA GLY A 218 0.44 -15.10 -1.72
C GLY A 218 1.20 -16.40 -1.98
N ASN A 219 0.89 -17.03 -3.12
CA ASN A 219 1.34 -18.38 -3.46
C ASN A 219 2.36 -18.41 -4.63
N ASN A 220 2.82 -17.25 -5.10
CA ASN A 220 3.78 -17.17 -6.19
C ASN A 220 5.18 -17.56 -5.67
N ALA A 221 5.60 -18.78 -6.00
CA ALA A 221 6.86 -19.36 -5.53
C ALA A 221 8.08 -18.59 -6.07
N ASP A 222 8.08 -18.22 -7.35
CA ASP A 222 9.19 -17.50 -7.99
C ASP A 222 9.41 -16.13 -7.32
N MET A 223 8.32 -15.40 -7.09
CA MET A 223 8.32 -14.13 -6.38
C MET A 223 8.84 -14.28 -4.94
N ARG A 224 8.42 -15.35 -4.25
CA ARG A 224 8.89 -15.64 -2.90
C ARG A 224 10.40 -15.86 -2.88
N THR A 225 10.88 -16.76 -3.74
CA THR A 225 12.31 -17.10 -3.80
C THR A 225 13.17 -15.88 -4.12
N ASP A 226 12.77 -15.04 -5.07
CA ASP A 226 13.52 -13.85 -5.44
C ASP A 226 13.49 -12.76 -4.35
N LEU A 227 12.33 -12.42 -3.77
CA LEU A 227 12.27 -11.39 -2.74
C LEU A 227 13.04 -11.81 -1.48
N VAL A 228 12.95 -13.08 -1.08
CA VAL A 228 13.74 -13.65 0.03
C VAL A 228 15.23 -13.64 -0.32
N GLY A 229 15.59 -14.00 -1.57
CA GLY A 229 16.98 -13.97 -2.05
C GLY A 229 17.57 -12.56 -2.06
N GLN A 230 16.82 -11.57 -2.54
CA GLN A 230 17.20 -10.16 -2.51
C GLN A 230 17.41 -9.67 -1.08
N LEU A 231 16.47 -9.96 -0.17
CA LEU A 231 16.61 -9.58 1.24
C LEU A 231 17.88 -10.19 1.85
N ARG A 232 18.11 -11.48 1.61
CA ARG A 232 19.31 -12.18 2.12
C ARG A 232 20.60 -11.51 1.64
N GLU A 233 20.66 -11.12 0.36
CA GLU A 233 21.82 -10.46 -0.20
C GLU A 233 21.99 -9.02 0.31
N GLU A 234 20.90 -8.26 0.45
CA GLU A 234 20.89 -6.91 1.02
C GLU A 234 21.37 -6.91 2.48
N LEU A 235 20.84 -7.80 3.32
CA LEU A 235 21.25 -7.95 4.72
C LEU A 235 22.70 -8.39 4.85
N LYS A 236 23.14 -9.34 4.00
CA LYS A 236 24.54 -9.78 3.97
C LYS A 236 25.48 -8.62 3.67
N LYS A 237 25.20 -7.84 2.62
CA LYS A 237 26.02 -6.68 2.24
C LYS A 237 26.11 -5.64 3.36
N GLU A 238 24.98 -5.33 3.99
CA GLU A 238 24.94 -4.37 5.10
C GLU A 238 25.71 -4.90 6.32
N GLY A 239 25.56 -6.18 6.64
CA GLY A 239 26.29 -6.84 7.72
C GLY A 239 27.80 -6.87 7.48
N GLU A 240 28.24 -7.21 6.27
CA GLU A 240 29.66 -7.21 5.87
C GLU A 240 30.26 -5.81 5.95
N LYS A 241 29.52 -4.80 5.48
CA LYS A 241 29.92 -3.39 5.57
C LYS A 241 30.11 -2.96 7.02
N PHE A 242 29.10 -3.21 7.87
CA PHE A 242 29.21 -2.91 9.31
C PHE A 242 30.39 -3.63 9.96
N TYR A 243 30.58 -4.91 9.66
CA TYR A 243 31.65 -5.72 10.24
C TYR A 243 33.05 -5.24 9.82
N SER A 244 33.21 -4.82 8.56
CA SER A 244 34.45 -4.21 8.05
C SER A 244 34.77 -2.90 8.80
N ASP A 245 33.77 -2.04 8.97
CA ASP A 245 33.90 -0.77 9.71
C ASP A 245 34.22 -1.02 11.20
N TYR A 246 33.59 -2.03 11.80
CA TYR A 246 33.86 -2.46 13.16
C TYR A 246 35.31 -2.96 13.33
N LYS A 247 35.79 -3.83 12.43
CA LYS A 247 37.16 -4.39 12.49
C LYS A 247 38.23 -3.31 12.31
N SER A 248 38.03 -2.38 11.38
CA SER A 248 38.96 -1.27 11.16
C SER A 248 39.06 -0.36 12.39
N LYS A 249 37.94 -0.03 13.04
CA LYS A 249 37.94 0.72 14.31
C LYS A 249 38.66 -0.04 15.43
N GLY A 250 38.38 -1.34 15.60
CA GLY A 250 39.05 -2.18 16.60
C GLY A 250 40.57 -2.24 16.43
N LEU A 251 41.04 -2.35 15.18
CA LEU A 251 42.48 -2.30 14.85
C LEU A 251 43.11 -0.95 15.23
N ASN A 252 42.43 0.16 14.93
CA ASN A 252 42.91 1.49 15.32
C ASN A 252 43.00 1.66 16.84
N TYR A 253 42.01 1.15 17.60
CA TYR A 253 42.07 1.17 19.07
C TYR A 253 43.22 0.32 19.61
N ALA A 254 43.43 -0.88 19.07
CA ALA A 254 44.54 -1.75 19.49
C ALA A 254 45.92 -1.16 19.15
N GLN A 255 46.07 -0.55 17.96
CA GLN A 255 47.30 0.14 17.57
C GLN A 255 47.59 1.36 18.46
N ASN A 256 46.57 2.16 18.77
CA ASN A 256 46.72 3.30 19.67
C ASN A 256 47.04 2.85 21.11
N ALA A 257 46.42 1.77 21.59
CA ALA A 257 46.72 1.20 22.91
C ALA A 257 48.13 0.62 22.98
N LEU A 258 48.61 -0.06 21.93
CA LEU A 258 49.99 -0.54 21.82
C LEU A 258 50.99 0.63 21.74
N ALA A 259 50.68 1.69 20.99
CA ALA A 259 51.51 2.89 20.94
C ALA A 259 51.62 3.57 22.31
N LEU A 260 50.50 3.69 23.03
CA LEU A 260 50.50 4.17 24.42
C LEU A 260 51.29 3.23 25.34
N TRP A 261 51.17 1.91 25.19
CA TRP A 261 51.91 0.95 26.00
C TRP A 261 53.43 0.99 25.70
N VAL A 262 53.84 1.22 24.46
CA VAL A 262 55.26 1.42 24.11
C VAL A 262 55.79 2.74 24.66
N VAL A 263 55.00 3.83 24.59
CA VAL A 263 55.38 5.15 25.10
C VAL A 263 55.47 5.18 26.63
N TYR A 264 54.55 4.53 27.34
CA TYR A 264 54.52 4.51 28.81
C TYR A 264 55.21 3.29 29.43
N GLY A 265 55.44 2.21 28.67
CA GLY A 265 56.14 1.00 29.12
C GLY A 265 57.66 1.14 29.13
N TRP A 266 58.22 2.13 28.44
CA TRP A 266 59.64 2.51 28.52
C TRP A 266 59.99 3.34 29.76
N PHE A 267 59.00 3.78 30.54
CA PHE A 267 59.21 4.57 31.77
C PHE A 267 59.19 3.71 33.05
N ARG A 268 59.52 2.41 32.93
CA ARG A 268 59.60 1.49 34.07
C ARG A 268 60.93 0.77 34.14
#